data_AF-A0A817YLU6-F1
#
_entry.id   AF-A0A817YLU6-F1
#
_cell.length_a   1.000
_cell.length_b   1.000
_cell.length_c   1.000
_cell.angle_alpha   90.00
_cell.angle_beta   90.00
_cell.angle_gamma   90.00
#
_symmetry.space_group_name_H-M   'P 1'
#
loop_
_entity.id
_entity.type
_entity.pdbx_description
1 polymer ?
#
loop_
_entity_poly.entity_id
_entity_poly.type
_entity_poly.pdbx_seq_one_letter_code
_entity_poly.pdbx_strand_id
1 'polypeptide(L)'
;MHCSRCDYNFTWSTSEGPQDPKITSLLYHSSTAQSIESIREELNKKLDTAKISEEDEKVVINNRSFIGSAIVKRVKPCPNSSCQKLNVKMGNDNLIICNDCLEQYCFSCAKPINGLQHFQKKCDRYT
;
A
#
# COMPACT_ATOMS: atom_id res chain seq x y z
N MET A 1 -3.90 19.41 -29.81
CA MET A 1 -4.99 18.42 -29.97
C MET A 1 -6.30 19.08 -29.54
N HIS A 2 -7.43 18.65 -30.12
CA HIS A 2 -8.75 19.25 -29.90
C HIS A 2 -9.66 18.28 -29.15
N CYS A 3 -10.28 18.73 -28.05
CA CYS A 3 -11.29 17.95 -27.34
C CYS A 3 -12.67 18.26 -27.90
N SER A 4 -13.21 17.36 -28.72
CA SER A 4 -14.54 17.48 -29.35
C SER A 4 -15.73 17.44 -28.37
N ARG A 5 -15.48 17.27 -27.07
CA ARG A 5 -16.52 17.24 -26.04
C ARG A 5 -16.67 18.55 -25.27
N CYS A 6 -15.62 19.37 -25.22
CA CYS A 6 -15.64 20.68 -24.55
C CYS A 6 -15.13 21.82 -25.44
N ASP A 7 -14.89 21.54 -26.73
CA ASP A 7 -14.37 22.47 -27.75
C ASP A 7 -13.07 23.19 -27.36
N TYR A 8 -12.33 22.65 -26.39
CA TYR A 8 -11.10 23.25 -25.89
C TYR A 8 -9.87 22.69 -26.62
N ASN A 9 -9.06 23.60 -27.15
CA ASN A 9 -7.79 23.29 -27.78
C ASN A 9 -6.67 23.32 -26.75
N PHE A 10 -5.87 22.26 -26.66
CA PHE A 10 -4.69 22.24 -25.79
C PHE A 10 -3.43 21.78 -26.52
N THR A 11 -2.32 22.39 -26.13
CA THR A 11 -0.96 22.07 -26.57
C THR A 11 -0.27 21.26 -25.49
N TRP A 12 0.41 20.17 -25.85
CA TRP A 12 1.30 19.46 -24.94
C TRP A 12 2.55 20.33 -24.70
N SER A 13 2.52 21.17 -23.67
CA SER A 13 3.70 21.81 -23.10
C SER A 13 4.09 21.03 -21.85
N THR A 14 5.38 20.74 -21.74
CA THR A 14 6.00 19.96 -20.67
C THR A 14 5.67 20.51 -19.29
N SER A 15 5.06 19.65 -18.45
CA SER A 15 5.25 19.56 -17.00
C SER A 15 5.13 20.82 -16.13
N GLU A 16 4.34 21.82 -16.46
CA GLU A 16 3.82 22.78 -15.46
C GLU A 16 2.37 23.10 -15.78
N GLY A 17 1.45 22.54 -14.97
CA GLY A 17 0.04 22.93 -15.03
C GLY A 17 -0.12 24.42 -14.71
N PRO A 18 -1.18 25.08 -15.19
CA PRO A 18 -1.37 26.51 -14.98
C PRO A 18 -1.45 26.82 -13.47
N GLN A 19 -0.37 27.39 -12.93
CA GLN A 19 -0.31 27.96 -11.59
C GLN A 19 -0.96 29.35 -11.62
N ASP A 20 -2.26 29.43 -11.91
CA ASP A 20 -2.98 30.69 -11.73
C ASP A 20 -3.29 30.85 -10.22
N PRO A 21 -2.63 31.79 -9.51
CA PRO A 21 -2.80 31.97 -8.07
C PRO A 21 -4.25 32.32 -7.69
N LYS A 22 -5.06 32.81 -8.64
CA LYS A 22 -6.48 33.10 -8.40
C LYS A 22 -7.33 31.84 -8.29
N ILE A 23 -7.00 30.78 -9.06
CA ILE A 23 -7.72 29.50 -9.02
C ILE A 23 -7.38 28.75 -7.72
N THR A 24 -6.11 28.75 -7.32
CA THR A 24 -5.66 28.12 -6.06
C THR A 24 -6.29 28.78 -4.84
N SER A 25 -6.43 30.11 -4.84
CA SER A 25 -7.10 30.86 -3.76
C SER A 25 -8.59 30.50 -3.67
N LEU A 26 -9.31 30.38 -4.78
CA LEU A 26 -10.74 30.02 -4.79
C LEU A 26 -11.02 28.59 -4.30
N LEU A 27 -10.12 27.64 -4.58
CA LEU A 27 -10.21 26.28 -4.03
C LEU A 27 -9.98 26.27 -2.51
N TYR A 28 -9.04 27.08 -2.03
CA TYR A 28 -8.69 27.17 -0.61
C TYR A 28 -9.74 27.88 0.24
N HIS A 29 -10.48 28.84 -0.32
CA HIS A 29 -11.57 29.54 0.36
C HIS A 29 -12.96 28.92 0.13
N SER A 30 -13.04 27.77 -0.54
CA SER A 30 -14.31 27.06 -0.70
C SER A 30 -14.80 26.51 0.66
N SER A 31 -16.11 26.47 0.86
CA SER A 31 -16.77 26.03 2.12
C SER A 31 -16.35 24.62 2.57
N THR A 32 -15.84 23.81 1.66
CA THR A 32 -15.30 22.47 1.92
C THR A 32 -13.94 22.52 2.64
N ALA A 33 -13.07 23.50 2.34
CA ALA A 33 -11.77 23.64 2.99
C ALA A 33 -11.89 24.07 4.47
N GLN A 34 -12.83 24.97 4.77
CA GLN A 34 -13.17 25.34 6.16
C GLN A 34 -13.74 24.16 6.95
N SER A 35 -14.50 23.29 6.28
CA SER A 35 -15.05 22.07 6.89
C SER A 35 -13.96 21.04 7.22
N ILE A 36 -12.90 20.94 6.40
CA ILE A 36 -11.79 20.00 6.61
C ILE A 36 -10.99 20.34 7.88
N GLU A 37 -10.71 21.62 8.12
CA GLU A 37 -9.95 22.02 9.32
C GLU A 37 -10.75 21.78 10.62
N SER A 38 -12.06 22.01 10.60
CA SER A 38 -12.91 21.67 11.74
C SER A 38 -12.93 20.17 12.04
N ILE A 39 -12.94 19.32 11.01
CA ILE A 39 -12.85 17.86 11.16
C ILE A 39 -11.48 17.46 11.74
N ARG A 40 -10.42 18.13 11.30
CA ARG A 40 -9.04 17.87 11.78
C ARG A 40 -8.88 18.16 13.27
N GLU A 41 -9.41 19.29 13.74
CA GLU A 41 -9.38 19.64 15.16
C GLU A 41 -10.18 18.66 16.03
N GLU A 42 -11.33 18.19 15.54
CA GLU A 42 -12.15 17.21 16.26
C GLU A 42 -11.45 15.85 16.36
N LEU A 43 -10.75 15.42 15.30
CA LEU A 43 -9.93 14.20 15.31
C LEU A 43 -8.75 14.30 16.29
N ASN A 44 -8.05 15.43 16.33
CA ASN A 44 -6.94 15.63 17.26
C ASN A 44 -7.40 15.59 18.72
N LYS A 45 -8.55 16.21 19.04
CA LYS A 45 -9.14 16.12 20.38
C LYS A 45 -9.49 14.69 20.78
N LYS A 46 -10.02 13.89 19.85
CA LYS A 46 -10.33 12.46 20.09
C LYS A 46 -9.06 11.64 20.31
N LEU A 47 -7.97 11.97 19.61
CA LEU A 47 -6.66 11.32 19.76
C LEU A 47 -6.04 11.63 21.14
N ASP A 48 -6.17 12.87 21.62
CA ASP A 48 -5.66 13.28 22.94
C ASP A 48 -6.42 12.64 24.11
N THR A 49 -7.70 12.31 23.91
CA THR A 49 -8.50 11.55 24.88
C THR A 49 -8.27 10.04 24.81
N ALA A 50 -7.71 9.53 23.71
CA ALA A 50 -7.36 8.13 23.52
C ALA A 50 -5.94 7.81 24.04
N LYS A 51 -5.53 8.45 25.14
CA LYS A 51 -4.30 8.09 25.85
C LYS A 51 -4.45 6.67 26.38
N ILE A 52 -3.81 5.74 25.68
CA ILE A 52 -3.63 4.35 26.08
C ILE A 52 -2.96 4.37 27.45
N SER A 53 -3.53 3.65 28.43
CA SER A 53 -3.01 3.63 29.80
C SER A 53 -1.63 2.97 29.84
N GLU A 54 -0.74 3.37 30.76
CA GLU A 54 0.62 2.82 30.87
C GLU A 54 0.66 1.28 31.12
N GLU A 55 -0.46 0.71 31.56
CA GLU A 55 -0.63 -0.74 31.78
C GLU A 55 -0.93 -1.50 30.45
N ASP A 56 -1.54 -0.84 29.47
CA ASP A 56 -1.79 -1.38 28.13
C ASP A 56 -0.50 -1.43 27.27
N GLU A 57 0.49 -0.58 27.57
CA GLU A 57 1.74 -0.52 26.81
C GLU A 57 2.53 -1.84 26.91
N LYS A 58 2.54 -2.49 28.08
CA LYS A 58 3.20 -3.80 28.28
C LYS A 58 2.52 -4.95 27.54
N VAL A 59 1.19 -4.90 27.39
CA VAL A 59 0.41 -5.85 26.59
C VAL A 59 0.71 -5.67 25.10
N VAL A 60 0.83 -4.41 24.64
CA VAL A 60 1.22 -4.08 23.26
C VAL A 60 2.65 -4.54 22.95
N ILE A 61 3.62 -4.39 23.87
CA ILE A 61 5.01 -4.80 23.65
C ILE A 61 5.14 -6.33 23.55
N ASN A 62 4.49 -7.09 24.44
CA ASN A 62 4.51 -8.55 24.40
C ASN A 62 3.84 -9.10 23.13
N ASN A 63 2.73 -8.48 22.70
CA ASN A 63 2.07 -8.85 21.45
C ASN A 63 2.87 -8.41 20.21
N ARG A 64 3.65 -7.32 20.27
CA ARG A 64 4.50 -6.86 19.17
C ARG A 64 5.61 -7.87 18.84
N SER A 65 6.17 -8.54 19.83
CA SER A 65 7.18 -9.59 19.61
C SER A 65 6.57 -10.81 18.90
N PHE A 66 5.37 -11.23 19.32
CA PHE A 66 4.65 -12.34 18.71
C PHE A 66 4.16 -12.01 17.29
N ILE A 67 3.52 -10.85 17.10
CA ILE A 67 3.06 -10.35 15.80
C ILE A 67 4.24 -10.12 14.86
N GLY A 68 5.33 -9.52 15.35
CA GLY A 68 6.56 -9.31 14.59
C GLY A 68 7.14 -10.65 14.10
N SER A 69 7.24 -11.64 14.99
CA SER A 69 7.72 -12.98 14.63
C SER A 69 6.81 -13.70 13.64
N ALA A 70 5.49 -13.55 13.76
CA ALA A 70 4.53 -14.14 12.83
C ALA A 70 4.58 -13.48 11.44
N ILE A 71 4.73 -12.16 11.39
CA ILE A 71 4.88 -11.40 10.14
C ILE A 71 6.19 -11.77 9.45
N VAL A 72 7.32 -11.78 10.17
CA VAL A 72 8.65 -12.11 9.60
C VAL A 72 8.64 -13.49 8.93
N LYS A 73 7.94 -14.47 9.50
CA LYS A 73 7.79 -15.81 8.90
C LYS A 73 7.00 -15.82 7.59
N ARG A 74 6.17 -14.81 7.34
CA ARG A 74 5.35 -14.66 6.13
C ARG A 74 5.96 -13.70 5.11
N VAL A 75 7.07 -13.05 5.42
CA VAL A 75 7.76 -12.16 4.48
C VAL A 75 8.97 -12.86 3.89
N LYS A 76 9.10 -12.86 2.56
CA LYS A 76 10.30 -13.33 1.86
C LYS A 76 10.66 -12.41 0.69
N PRO A 77 11.96 -12.22 0.40
CA PRO A 77 12.39 -11.51 -0.80
C PRO A 77 12.02 -12.30 -2.07
N CYS A 78 11.76 -11.56 -3.15
CA CYS A 78 11.64 -12.13 -4.48
C CYS A 78 12.93 -12.86 -4.86
N PRO A 79 12.87 -14.09 -5.41
CA PRO A 79 14.06 -14.86 -5.78
C PRO A 79 14.77 -14.32 -7.03
N ASN A 80 14.14 -13.44 -7.81
CA ASN A 80 14.79 -12.75 -8.91
C ASN A 80 15.88 -11.81 -8.38
N SER A 81 17.13 -12.06 -8.80
CA SER A 81 18.32 -11.33 -8.38
C SER A 81 18.29 -9.84 -8.72
N SER A 82 17.56 -9.44 -9.77
CA SER A 82 17.38 -8.04 -10.15
C SER A 82 16.24 -7.33 -9.42
N CYS A 83 15.35 -8.07 -8.74
CA CYS A 83 14.21 -7.50 -8.04
C CYS A 83 14.41 -7.50 -6.51
N GLN A 84 14.55 -8.68 -5.90
CA GLN A 84 14.75 -8.89 -4.44
C GLN A 84 13.76 -8.18 -3.50
N LYS A 85 12.66 -7.61 -4.01
CA LYS A 85 11.65 -6.92 -3.21
C LYS A 85 10.93 -7.87 -2.27
N LEU A 86 10.59 -7.37 -1.08
CA LEU A 86 9.91 -8.16 -0.07
C LEU A 86 8.45 -8.35 -0.45
N ASN A 87 7.99 -9.60 -0.40
CA ASN A 87 6.59 -9.95 -0.59
C ASN A 87 6.08 -10.70 0.64
N VAL A 88 4.80 -10.48 0.95
CA VAL A 88 4.10 -11.11 2.07
C VAL A 88 3.24 -12.25 1.55
N LYS A 89 3.37 -13.44 2.14
CA LYS A 89 2.46 -14.55 1.91
C LYS A 89 1.08 -14.22 2.48
N MET A 90 0.10 -14.06 1.59
CA MET A 90 -1.31 -13.88 1.94
C MET A 90 -2.00 -15.25 2.01
N GLY A 91 -2.70 -15.53 3.13
CA GLY A 91 -3.37 -16.80 3.33
C GLY A 91 -2.41 -17.99 3.46
N ASN A 92 -2.87 -19.17 3.02
CA ASN A 92 -2.08 -20.41 3.11
C ASN A 92 -1.49 -20.85 1.77
N ASP A 93 -1.81 -20.18 0.66
CA ASP A 93 -1.27 -20.52 -0.67
C ASP A 93 0.24 -20.22 -0.73
N ASN A 94 1.00 -21.15 -1.33
CA ASN A 94 2.43 -21.01 -1.53
C ASN A 94 2.75 -20.34 -2.87
N LEU A 95 1.79 -20.14 -3.76
CA LEU A 95 1.94 -19.32 -4.96
C LEU A 95 2.03 -17.84 -4.56
N ILE A 96 3.15 -17.20 -4.89
CA ILE A 96 3.32 -15.75 -4.80
C ILE A 96 3.58 -15.18 -6.18
N ILE A 97 2.95 -14.05 -6.46
CA ILE A 97 3.25 -13.20 -7.60
C ILE A 97 3.94 -11.96 -7.04
N CYS A 98 5.16 -11.66 -7.49
CA CYS A 98 5.89 -10.48 -7.04
C CYS A 98 5.16 -9.20 -7.49
N ASN A 99 4.90 -8.27 -6.56
CA ASN A 99 4.21 -7.01 -6.91
C ASN A 99 5.03 -6.10 -7.84
N ASP A 100 6.36 -6.22 -7.82
CA ASP A 100 7.25 -5.36 -8.60
C ASP A 100 7.60 -5.94 -9.99
N CYS A 101 7.98 -7.22 -10.06
CA CYS A 101 8.43 -7.85 -11.32
C CYS A 101 7.43 -8.85 -11.92
N LEU A 102 6.30 -9.10 -11.24
CA LEU A 102 5.23 -10.01 -11.66
C LEU A 102 5.65 -11.48 -11.84
N GLU A 103 6.88 -11.85 -11.49
CA GLU A 103 7.31 -13.24 -11.51
C GLU A 103 6.57 -14.06 -10.46
N GLN A 104 6.22 -15.28 -10.86
CA GLN A 104 5.59 -16.26 -10.00
C GLN A 104 6.65 -17.13 -9.34
N TYR A 105 6.55 -17.32 -8.04
CA TYR A 105 7.44 -18.21 -7.31
C TYR A 105 6.74 -18.88 -6.14
N CYS A 106 7.33 -19.99 -5.67
CA CYS A 106 6.82 -20.72 -4.52
C CYS A 106 7.41 -20.15 -3.22
N PHE A 107 6.57 -19.73 -2.29
CA PHE A 107 7.00 -19.20 -0.99
C PHE A 107 7.83 -20.21 -0.18
N SER A 108 7.48 -21.50 -0.22
CA SER A 108 8.16 -22.54 0.56
C SER A 108 9.59 -22.76 0.09
N CYS A 109 9.80 -22.95 -1.22
CA CYS A 109 11.10 -23.29 -1.77
C CYS A 109 11.86 -22.12 -2.42
N ALA A 110 11.25 -20.93 -2.51
CA ALA A 110 11.80 -19.73 -3.14
C ALA A 110 12.26 -19.94 -4.59
N LYS A 111 11.64 -20.87 -5.32
CA LYS A 111 11.96 -21.13 -6.74
C LYS A 111 10.93 -20.46 -7.65
N PRO A 112 11.37 -19.89 -8.78
CA PRO A 112 10.45 -19.44 -9.82
C PRO A 112 9.64 -20.62 -10.34
N ILE A 113 8.37 -20.37 -10.65
CA ILE A 113 7.44 -21.39 -11.13
C ILE A 113 6.71 -20.90 -12.37
N ASN A 114 6.47 -21.81 -13.30
CA ASN A 114 5.65 -21.56 -14.47
C ASN A 114 4.41 -22.46 -14.37
N GLY A 115 3.34 -21.91 -13.79
CA GLY A 115 2.06 -22.60 -13.63
C GLY A 115 2.00 -23.57 -12.45
N LEU A 116 0.93 -24.38 -12.43
CA LEU A 116 0.53 -25.16 -11.25
C LEU A 116 1.19 -26.54 -11.12
N GLN A 117 1.96 -26.99 -12.11
CA GLN A 117 2.63 -28.30 -12.08
C GLN A 117 3.60 -28.44 -10.90
N HIS A 118 4.16 -27.33 -10.42
CA HIS A 118 5.01 -27.29 -9.24
C HIS A 118 4.30 -27.86 -7.99
N PHE A 119 3.00 -27.56 -7.84
CA PHE A 119 2.24 -27.90 -6.65
C PHE A 119 1.67 -29.33 -6.64
N GLN A 120 1.86 -30.08 -7.72
CA GLN A 120 1.39 -31.47 -7.82
C GLN A 120 2.43 -32.49 -7.34
N LYS A 121 3.68 -32.07 -7.11
CA LYS A 121 4.81 -33.01 -6.86
C LYS A 121 5.59 -32.76 -5.58
N LYS A 122 5.85 -31.50 -5.19
CA LYS A 122 6.83 -31.18 -4.14
C LYS A 122 6.44 -30.09 -3.15
N CYS A 123 5.45 -29.26 -3.45
CA CYS A 123 5.03 -28.16 -2.58
C CYS A 123 3.51 -28.12 -2.56
N ASP A 124 2.90 -28.03 -1.37
CA ASP A 124 1.44 -28.01 -1.29
C ASP A 124 0.88 -26.66 -1.70
N ARG A 125 -0.26 -26.70 -2.37
CA ARG A 125 -1.12 -25.55 -2.58
C ARG A 125 -2.41 -25.79 -1.81
N TYR A 126 -2.70 -24.89 -0.88
CA TYR A 126 -3.99 -24.88 -0.21
C TYR A 126 -4.90 -23.96 -1.03
N THR A 127 -5.86 -24.57 -1.73
CA THR A 127 -6.97 -23.89 -2.40
C THR A 127 -8.08 -23.56 -1.42
#